data_AF-A0A530GVY2-F1
#
_entry.id   AF-A0A530GVY2-F1
#
_cell.length_a   1.000
_cell.length_b   1.000
_cell.length_c   1.000
_cell.angle_alpha   90.00
_cell.angle_beta   90.00
_cell.angle_gamma   90.00
#
_symmetry.space_group_name_H-M   'P 1'
#
loop_
_entity.id
_entity.type
_entity.pdbx_description
1 polymer ?
#
loop_
_entity_poly.entity_id
_entity_poly.type
_entity_poly.pdbx_seq_one_letter_code
_entity_poly.pdbx_strand_id
1 'polypeptide(L)'
;MKPLQASSGDLTADRRADFAEMLLASGEPAQAAELLLGALELAPRWAAGWFRLGEMQEAADRLDQAAQAWVMVLKLDPADRLGAALKLQLIGKAPASPAPPSAFVETLFDHYADSFEESLVGKLGYRLPDFLGQAIRKARP
;
A
#
# COMPACT_ATOMS: atom_id res chain seq x y z
N MET A 1 -9.17 6.44 12.05
CA MET A 1 -8.09 5.49 12.43
C MET A 1 -6.76 6.24 12.52
N LYS A 2 -5.70 5.66 13.11
CA LYS A 2 -4.37 6.28 13.02
C LYS A 2 -3.90 6.24 11.56
N PRO A 3 -3.46 7.36 10.97
CA PRO A 3 -2.99 7.39 9.60
C PRO A 3 -1.82 6.40 9.43
N LEU A 4 -1.76 5.74 8.28
CA LEU A 4 -0.56 4.99 7.91
C LEU A 4 0.63 5.96 7.87
N GLN A 5 1.69 5.62 8.59
CA GLN A 5 2.91 6.43 8.59
C GLN A 5 3.69 6.16 7.32
N ALA A 6 3.50 7.04 6.34
CA ALA A 6 4.24 7.00 5.07
C ALA A 6 5.73 7.28 5.28
N SER A 7 6.07 8.25 6.13
CA SER A 7 7.45 8.57 6.53
C SER A 7 7.89 7.73 7.74
N SER A 8 9.18 7.44 7.80
CA SER A 8 9.83 6.74 8.92
C SER A 8 10.02 7.62 10.16
N GLY A 9 9.92 8.95 10.01
CA GLY A 9 10.27 9.92 11.05
C GLY A 9 11.77 10.25 11.13
N ASP A 10 12.62 9.58 10.36
CA ASP A 10 14.04 9.89 10.20
C ASP A 10 14.31 10.37 8.76
N LEU A 11 14.75 11.62 8.61
CA LEU A 11 14.98 12.24 7.29
C LEU A 11 16.07 11.52 6.47
N THR A 12 17.03 10.87 7.13
CA THR A 12 18.08 10.11 6.45
C THR A 12 17.54 8.79 5.94
N ALA A 13 16.73 8.10 6.74
CA ALA A 13 16.04 6.89 6.32
C ALA A 13 15.08 7.17 5.16
N ASP A 14 14.29 8.24 5.24
CA ASP A 14 13.35 8.65 4.19
C ASP A 14 14.08 8.93 2.87
N ARG A 15 15.19 9.68 2.89
CA ARG A 15 16.00 9.94 1.68
C ARG A 15 16.58 8.66 1.07
N ARG A 16 17.02 7.72 1.91
CA ARG A 16 17.51 6.42 1.43
C ARG A 16 16.39 5.62 0.79
N ALA A 17 15.19 5.65 1.38
CA ALA A 17 14.02 5.00 0.80
C ALA A 17 13.63 5.63 -0.54
N ASP A 18 13.60 6.96 -0.65
CA ASP A 18 13.32 7.65 -1.91
C ASP A 18 14.32 7.22 -3.01
N PHE A 19 15.60 7.12 -2.67
CA PHE A 19 16.61 6.66 -3.63
C PHE A 19 16.46 5.16 -3.96
N ALA A 20 16.03 4.33 -3.01
CA ALA A 20 15.69 2.92 -3.28
C ALA A 20 14.49 2.81 -4.25
N GLU A 21 13.48 3.67 -4.13
CA GLU A 21 12.38 3.74 -5.11
C GLU A 21 12.89 4.09 -6.52
N MET A 22 13.84 5.00 -6.63
CA MET A 22 14.46 5.34 -7.92
C MET A 22 15.23 4.15 -8.53
N LEU A 23 15.96 3.39 -7.71
CA LEU A 23 16.66 2.17 -8.16
C LEU A 23 15.66 1.10 -8.63
N LEU A 24 14.58 0.89 -7.88
CA LEU A 24 13.52 -0.05 -8.26
C LEU A 24 12.90 0.35 -9.61
N ALA A 25 12.58 1.63 -9.79
CA ALA A 25 12.06 2.17 -11.06
C ALA A 25 13.05 2.04 -12.22
N SER A 26 14.36 2.01 -11.92
CA SER A 26 15.44 1.81 -12.91
C SER A 26 15.68 0.34 -13.26
N GLY A 27 14.94 -0.59 -12.64
CA GLY A 27 15.09 -2.03 -12.89
C GLY A 27 16.19 -2.70 -12.06
N GLU A 28 16.60 -2.08 -10.94
CA GLU A 28 17.64 -2.57 -10.03
C GLU A 28 17.05 -2.98 -8.66
N PRO A 29 16.15 -3.99 -8.60
CA PRO A 29 15.40 -4.31 -7.38
C PRO A 29 16.30 -4.86 -6.25
N ALA A 30 17.39 -5.55 -6.59
CA ALA A 30 18.34 -6.08 -5.62
C ALA A 30 19.07 -4.96 -4.86
N GLN A 31 19.54 -3.95 -5.59
CA GLN A 31 20.22 -2.77 -5.05
C GLN A 31 19.24 -1.89 -4.27
N ALA A 32 18.01 -1.74 -4.78
CA ALA A 32 16.94 -1.05 -4.07
C ALA A 32 16.67 -1.69 -2.71
N ALA A 33 16.55 -3.02 -2.65
CA ALA A 33 16.33 -3.75 -1.41
C ALA A 33 17.48 -3.58 -0.40
N GLU A 34 18.73 -3.63 -0.86
CA GLU A 34 19.91 -3.41 0.00
C GLU A 34 19.92 -1.99 0.58
N LEU A 35 19.63 -0.98 -0.24
CA LEU A 35 19.57 0.40 0.22
C LEU A 35 18.43 0.62 1.21
N LEU A 36 17.25 0.06 0.95
CA LEU A 36 16.10 0.18 1.83
C LEU A 36 16.32 -0.58 3.15
N LEU A 37 17.03 -1.71 3.13
CA LEU A 37 17.45 -2.39 4.36
C LEU A 37 18.32 -1.47 5.24
N GLY A 38 19.27 -0.74 4.64
CA GLY A 38 20.06 0.27 5.34
C GLY A 38 19.24 1.48 5.85
N ALA A 39 18.08 1.77 5.27
CA ALA A 39 17.14 2.74 5.83
C ALA A 39 16.41 2.16 7.06
N LEU A 40 16.04 0.89 7.02
CA LEU A 40 15.35 0.18 8.11
C LEU A 40 16.24 -0.06 9.33
N GLU A 41 17.57 -0.08 9.17
CA GLU A 41 18.50 -0.03 10.29
C GLU A 41 18.36 1.25 11.13
N LEU A 42 18.05 2.38 10.48
CA LEU A 42 17.81 3.67 11.15
C LEU A 42 16.38 3.75 11.71
N ALA A 43 15.41 3.15 11.02
CA ALA A 43 14.00 3.18 11.38
C ALA A 43 13.36 1.78 11.45
N PRO A 44 13.76 0.92 12.41
CA PRO A 44 13.34 -0.49 12.44
C PRO A 44 11.86 -0.69 12.76
N ARG A 45 11.17 0.35 13.24
CA ARG A 45 9.72 0.32 13.56
C ARG A 45 8.84 0.84 12.42
N TRP A 46 9.42 1.17 11.27
CA TRP A 46 8.69 1.71 10.12
C TRP A 46 8.04 0.59 9.30
N ALA A 47 6.77 0.30 9.61
CA ALA A 47 6.03 -0.80 8.96
C ALA A 47 5.91 -0.65 7.44
N ALA A 48 5.69 0.58 6.93
CA ALA A 48 5.59 0.81 5.49
C ALA A 48 6.93 0.56 4.77
N GLY A 49 8.06 0.90 5.39
CA GLY A 49 9.39 0.57 4.86
C GLY A 49 9.65 -0.94 4.79
N TRP A 50 9.29 -1.69 5.83
CA TRP A 50 9.36 -3.16 5.79
C TRP A 50 8.47 -3.75 4.70
N PHE A 51 7.31 -3.16 4.45
CA PHE A 51 6.41 -3.60 3.38
C PHE A 51 7.04 -3.37 2.00
N ARG A 52 7.58 -2.16 1.75
CA ARG A 52 8.28 -1.85 0.49
C ARG A 52 9.53 -2.71 0.30
N LEU A 53 10.27 -3.04 1.36
CA LEU A 53 11.40 -3.97 1.28
C LEU A 53 10.95 -5.33 0.78
N GLY A 54 9.81 -5.83 1.26
CA GLY A 54 9.25 -7.09 0.77
C GLY A 54 8.96 -7.06 -0.74
N GLU A 55 8.39 -5.96 -1.24
CA GLU A 55 8.13 -5.79 -2.68
C GLU A 55 9.40 -5.70 -3.51
N MET A 56 10.44 -5.00 -3.03
CA MET A 56 11.73 -4.93 -3.71
C MET A 56 12.42 -6.30 -3.75
N GLN A 57 12.32 -7.08 -2.67
CA GLN A 57 12.86 -8.44 -2.62
C GLN A 57 12.06 -9.42 -3.49
N GLU A 58 10.74 -9.26 -3.56
CA GLU A 58 9.88 -10.00 -4.50
C GLU A 58 10.29 -9.71 -5.95
N ALA A 59 10.48 -8.44 -6.31
CA ALA A 59 10.94 -8.03 -7.64
C ALA A 59 12.36 -8.54 -7.97
N ALA A 60 13.19 -8.79 -6.96
CA ALA A 60 14.52 -9.38 -7.09
C ALA A 60 14.52 -10.93 -7.07
N ASP A 61 13.35 -11.58 -7.11
CA ASP A 61 13.16 -13.04 -7.04
C ASP A 61 13.69 -13.67 -5.72
N ARG A 62 13.77 -12.87 -4.66
CA ARG A 62 14.26 -13.27 -3.32
C ARG A 62 13.08 -13.51 -2.37
N LEU A 63 12.21 -14.46 -2.73
CA LEU A 63 10.93 -14.68 -2.06
C LEU A 63 11.04 -15.00 -0.56
N ASP A 64 12.09 -15.71 -0.13
CA ASP A 64 12.31 -15.98 1.29
C ASP A 64 12.63 -14.71 2.11
N GLN A 65 13.34 -13.77 1.51
CA GLN A 65 13.65 -12.47 2.13
C GLN A 65 12.42 -11.56 2.11
N ALA A 66 11.65 -11.58 1.02
CA ALA A 66 10.37 -10.89 0.93
C ALA A 66 9.41 -11.34 2.04
N ALA A 67 9.31 -12.65 2.26
CA ALA A 67 8.50 -13.22 3.32
C ALA A 67 8.92 -12.74 4.71
N GLN A 68 10.22 -12.70 5.00
CA GLN A 68 10.73 -12.19 6.28
C GLN A 68 10.36 -10.72 6.51
N ALA A 69 10.46 -9.89 5.46
CA ALA A 69 10.09 -8.49 5.53
C ALA A 69 8.59 -8.31 5.81
N TRP A 70 7.71 -9.03 5.11
CA TRP A 70 6.26 -8.96 5.36
C TRP A 70 5.84 -9.54 6.72
N VAL A 71 6.56 -10.56 7.23
CA VAL A 71 6.37 -11.02 8.62
C VAL A 71 6.72 -9.91 9.62
N MET A 72 7.74 -9.09 9.34
CA MET A 72 8.04 -7.91 10.18
C MET A 72 6.93 -6.86 10.13
N VAL A 73 6.30 -6.65 8.96
CA VAL A 73 5.13 -5.76 8.85
C VAL A 73 4.01 -6.23 9.79
N LEU A 74 3.67 -7.51 9.77
CA LEU A 74 2.61 -8.08 10.63
C LEU A 74 2.94 -7.99 12.13
N LYS A 75 4.22 -8.02 12.50
CA LYS A 75 4.65 -7.78 13.89
C LYS A 75 4.46 -6.32 14.32
N LEU A 76 4.69 -5.38 13.41
CA LEU A 76 4.58 -3.93 13.68
C LEU A 76 3.14 -3.42 13.57
N ASP A 77 2.35 -4.00 12.66
CA ASP A 77 0.93 -3.73 12.48
C ASP A 77 0.12 -5.03 12.38
N PRO A 78 -0.29 -5.61 13.52
CA PRO A 78 -1.08 -6.85 13.55
C PRO A 78 -2.47 -6.74 12.92
N ALA A 79 -2.99 -5.53 12.73
CA ALA A 79 -4.23 -5.30 11.99
C ALA A 79 -4.06 -5.52 10.49
N ASP A 80 -2.82 -5.57 10.01
CA ASP A 80 -2.45 -5.76 8.62
C ASP A 80 -3.05 -4.72 7.67
N ARG A 81 -2.95 -3.42 8.00
CA ARG A 81 -3.49 -2.34 7.16
C ARG A 81 -2.79 -2.21 5.81
N LEU A 82 -1.57 -2.72 5.69
CA LEU A 82 -0.80 -2.73 4.44
C LEU A 82 -1.04 -3.99 3.58
N GLY A 83 -1.69 -5.03 4.13
CA GLY A 83 -1.97 -6.26 3.39
C GLY A 83 -0.76 -7.19 3.21
N ALA A 84 0.15 -7.22 4.17
CA ALA A 84 1.32 -8.10 4.18
C ALA A 84 0.93 -9.59 4.20
N ALA A 85 -0.17 -9.97 4.85
CA ALA A 85 -0.66 -11.35 4.82
C ALA A 85 -1.09 -11.77 3.42
N LEU A 86 -1.66 -10.85 2.62
CA LEU A 86 -2.03 -11.12 1.23
C LEU A 86 -0.79 -11.36 0.38
N LYS A 87 0.25 -10.52 0.52
CA LYS A 87 1.53 -10.72 -0.17
C LYS A 87 2.16 -12.08 0.15
N LEU A 88 2.17 -12.49 1.43
CA LEU A 88 2.64 -13.81 1.85
C LEU A 88 1.85 -14.96 1.20
N GLN A 89 0.54 -14.81 1.03
CA GLN A 89 -0.29 -15.81 0.34
C GLN A 89 0.06 -15.91 -1.14
N LEU A 90 0.25 -14.76 -1.82
CA LEU A 90 0.57 -14.71 -3.25
C LEU A 90 1.89 -15.41 -3.57
N ILE A 91 2.90 -15.29 -2.70
CA ILE A 91 4.19 -15.99 -2.87
C ILE A 91 4.22 -17.41 -2.29
N GLY A 92 3.08 -17.94 -1.83
CA GLY A 92 2.95 -19.29 -1.28
C GLY A 92 3.59 -19.51 0.09
N LYS A 93 3.84 -18.43 0.87
CA LYS A 93 4.43 -18.46 2.22
C LYS A 93 3.41 -18.31 3.35
N ALA A 94 2.12 -18.24 3.01
CA ALA A 94 1.00 -18.29 3.95
C ALA A 94 -0.18 -19.06 3.33
N PRO A 95 -1.04 -19.69 4.15
CA PRO A 95 -2.23 -20.38 3.64
C PRO A 95 -3.19 -19.39 3.00
N ALA A 96 -3.83 -19.80 1.90
CA ALA A 96 -4.82 -18.98 1.21
C ALA A 96 -5.99 -18.63 2.15
N SER A 97 -6.35 -17.36 2.21
CA SER A 97 -7.53 -16.87 2.92
C SER A 97 -8.66 -16.61 1.93
N PRO A 98 -9.92 -16.93 2.27
CA PRO A 98 -11.07 -16.63 1.40
C PRO A 98 -11.35 -15.12 1.27
N ALA A 99 -10.79 -14.29 2.15
CA ALA A 99 -10.96 -12.85 2.13
C ALA A 99 -9.66 -12.13 2.54
N PRO A 100 -9.41 -10.92 1.98
CA PRO A 100 -8.34 -10.05 2.45
C PRO A 100 -8.64 -9.51 3.88
N PRO A 101 -7.62 -9.02 4.61
CA PRO A 101 -7.83 -8.42 5.92
C PRO A 101 -8.78 -7.21 5.85
N SER A 102 -9.76 -7.12 6.75
CA SER A 102 -10.71 -6.00 6.74
C SER A 102 -10.03 -4.64 6.89
N ALA A 103 -8.99 -4.54 7.72
CA ALA A 103 -8.28 -3.26 7.92
C ALA A 103 -7.50 -2.82 6.66
N PHE A 104 -7.02 -3.77 5.85
CA PHE A 104 -6.44 -3.46 4.54
C PHE A 104 -7.51 -2.89 3.60
N VAL A 105 -8.69 -3.52 3.54
CA VAL A 105 -9.81 -3.03 2.72
C VAL A 105 -10.25 -1.64 3.18
N GLU A 106 -10.46 -1.43 4.47
CA GLU A 106 -10.83 -0.11 5.01
C GLU A 106 -9.79 0.96 4.66
N THR A 107 -8.50 0.66 4.83
CA THR A 107 -7.41 1.59 4.51
C THR A 107 -7.37 1.95 3.03
N LEU A 108 -7.61 0.96 2.15
CA LEU A 108 -7.69 1.18 0.71
C LEU A 108 -8.86 2.10 0.34
N PHE A 109 -10.02 1.89 0.95
CA PHE A 109 -11.21 2.73 0.75
C PHE A 109 -10.98 4.15 1.28
N ASP A 110 -10.45 4.30 2.49
CA ASP A 110 -10.15 5.59 3.11
C ASP A 110 -9.18 6.42 2.22
N HIS A 111 -8.16 5.78 1.65
CA HIS A 111 -7.21 6.47 0.77
C HIS A 111 -7.85 6.98 -0.53
N TYR A 112 -8.82 6.25 -1.07
CA TYR A 112 -9.49 6.63 -2.30
C TYR A 112 -10.65 7.62 -2.07
N ALA A 113 -11.21 7.66 -0.85
CA ALA A 113 -12.44 8.37 -0.51
C ALA A 113 -12.44 9.84 -0.95
N ASP A 114 -11.37 10.58 -0.68
CA ASP A 114 -11.29 12.02 -0.99
C ASP A 114 -11.37 12.32 -2.50
N SER A 115 -10.96 11.37 -3.35
CA SER A 115 -10.94 11.49 -4.81
C SER A 115 -12.04 10.71 -5.52
N PHE A 116 -12.90 10.03 -4.75
CA PHE A 116 -13.90 9.11 -5.27
C PHE A 116 -14.87 9.81 -6.22
N GLU A 117 -15.46 10.92 -5.79
CA GLU A 117 -16.48 11.66 -6.56
C GLU A 117 -15.91 12.22 -7.87
N GLU A 118 -14.72 12.81 -7.81
CA GLU A 118 -14.02 13.34 -9.00
C GLU A 118 -13.76 12.23 -10.02
N SER A 119 -13.30 11.07 -9.55
CA SER A 119 -13.04 9.94 -10.42
C SER A 119 -14.33 9.36 -10.99
N LEU A 120 -15.40 9.29 -10.20
CA LEU A 120 -16.70 8.75 -10.62
C LEU A 120 -17.39 9.64 -11.65
N VAL A 121 -17.52 10.94 -11.38
CA VAL A 121 -18.25 11.88 -12.24
C VAL A 121 -17.37 12.44 -13.36
N GLY A 122 -16.13 12.81 -13.02
CA GLY A 122 -15.18 13.47 -13.92
C GLY A 122 -14.51 12.49 -14.89
N LYS A 123 -13.94 11.39 -14.38
CA LYS A 123 -13.18 10.43 -15.22
C LYS A 123 -14.06 9.33 -15.81
N LEU A 124 -14.90 8.71 -14.99
CA LEU A 124 -15.77 7.59 -15.40
C LEU A 124 -17.09 8.06 -16.02
N GLY A 125 -17.40 9.36 -15.99
CA GLY A 125 -18.57 9.92 -16.64
C GLY A 125 -19.89 9.45 -16.03
N TYR A 126 -19.92 9.11 -14.74
CA TYR A 126 -21.16 8.77 -14.05
C TYR A 126 -22.08 10.00 -14.00
N ARG A 127 -23.32 9.85 -14.49
CA ARG A 127 -24.30 10.96 -14.65
C ARG A 127 -25.65 10.68 -13.98
N LEU A 128 -25.80 9.55 -13.28
CA LEU A 128 -27.09 9.15 -12.72
C LEU A 128 -27.67 10.20 -11.75
N PRO A 129 -26.90 10.80 -10.81
CA PRO A 129 -27.43 11.81 -9.90
C PRO A 129 -27.98 13.04 -10.63
N ASP A 130 -27.30 13.51 -11.68
CA ASP A 130 -27.75 14.63 -12.51
C ASP A 130 -29.04 14.31 -13.26
N PHE A 131 -29.11 13.13 -13.90
CA PHE A 131 -30.29 12.69 -14.62
C PHE A 131 -31.51 12.56 -13.69
N LEU A 132 -31.33 11.92 -12.52
CA LEU A 132 -32.38 11.81 -11.51
C LEU A 132 -32.80 13.19 -11.00
N GLY A 133 -31.84 14.08 -10.71
CA GLY A 133 -32.11 15.44 -10.26
C GLY A 133 -32.89 16.28 -11.29
N GLN A 134 -32.65 16.07 -12.58
CA GLN A 134 -33.45 16.70 -13.65
C GLN A 134 -34.86 16.11 -13.74
N ALA A 135 -34.99 14.78 -13.67
CA ALA A 135 -36.28 14.11 -13.72
C ALA A 135 -37.20 14.53 -12.56
N ILE A 136 -36.66 14.58 -11.33
CA ILE A 136 -37.38 15.02 -10.14
C ILE A 136 -37.85 16.48 -10.28
N ARG A 137 -36.98 17.38 -10.75
CA ARG A 137 -37.35 18.80 -10.97
C ARG A 137 -38.46 18.96 -12.01
N LYS A 138 -38.44 18.16 -13.09
CA LYS A 138 -39.50 18.16 -14.10
C LYS A 138 -40.83 17.63 -13.57
N ALA A 139 -40.81 16.72 -12.60
CA ALA A 139 -42.01 16.12 -12.01
C ALA A 139 -42.56 16.93 -10.82
N ARG A 140 -41.90 18.01 -10.41
CA ARG A 140 -42.36 18.88 -9.31
C ARG A 140 -43.49 19.80 -9.84
N PRO A 141 -44.69 19.79 -9.22
CA PRO A 141 -45.80 20.65 -9.61
C PRO A 141 -45.53 22.13 -9.34
#